data_AF-A0A423T987-F1
#
_entry.id   AF-A0A423T987-F1
#
_cell.length_a   1.000
_cell.length_b   1.000
_cell.length_c   1.000
_cell.angle_alpha   90.00
_cell.angle_beta   90.00
_cell.angle_gamma   90.00
#
_symmetry.space_group_name_H-M   'P 1'
#
loop_
_entity.id
_entity.type
_entity.pdbx_description
1 polymer ?
#
loop_
_entity_poly.entity_id
_entity_poly.type
_entity_poly.pdbx_seq_one_letter_code
_entity_poly.pdbx_strand_id
1 'polypeptide(L)'
;MGYEEQFALGEYWRDMFPHLNNVSYDPQKFKIEFTVKNRTGQSAYHFLRGMFGDDAIGTIELPEPYSPNFILRAYKSCPRWLKEVYKNEETTYKERRLFTQGEIFQSTLHAVSSRLGFMHPLTPRELEAIYDECRYEMAWWPKQESAWCMPFTSYDFEVMEYHQDLKYYYEDSYGTPLNSETACRTYNDLYSHFRTTISQEEAKPQGIFYFAHDKTILKVLARIGLFRPSEHLRHDNFAEMRNRVWRSSFVSPFSANIVFVLYQCGMQFKVGTFFEGQPTPLPELCTGVACHWKELQPWLHENYQTCDLSQICMMHDEL
;
A
#
# COMPACT_ATOMS: atom_id res chain seq x y z
N MET A 1 4.37 -15.06 -11.78
CA MET A 1 3.07 -14.34 -11.92
C MET A 1 2.52 -14.02 -10.53
N GLY A 2 1.57 -13.08 -10.42
CA GLY A 2 1.10 -12.57 -9.11
C GLY A 2 0.57 -13.61 -8.12
N TYR A 3 0.05 -14.76 -8.59
CA TYR A 3 -0.32 -15.86 -7.69
C TYR A 3 0.90 -16.57 -7.08
N GLU A 4 2.00 -16.72 -7.84
CA GLU A 4 3.26 -17.29 -7.35
C GLU A 4 3.90 -16.33 -6.34
N GLU A 5 3.80 -15.02 -6.59
CA GLU A 5 4.29 -13.99 -5.68
C GLU A 5 3.53 -14.03 -4.35
N GLN A 6 2.20 -14.14 -4.37
CA GLN A 6 1.39 -14.29 -3.16
C GLN A 6 1.68 -15.61 -2.43
N PHE A 7 1.85 -16.71 -3.16
CA PHE A 7 2.26 -17.99 -2.59
C PHE A 7 3.63 -17.88 -1.88
N ALA A 8 4.64 -17.36 -2.58
CA ALA A 8 5.97 -17.15 -2.02
C ALA A 8 5.96 -16.19 -0.81
N LEU A 9 5.11 -15.16 -0.83
CA LEU A 9 4.91 -14.27 0.31
C LEU A 9 4.31 -15.02 1.51
N GLY A 10 3.35 -15.91 1.29
CA GLY A 10 2.82 -16.80 2.33
C GLY A 10 3.89 -17.70 2.95
N GLU A 11 4.74 -18.33 2.11
CA GLU A 11 5.88 -19.13 2.59
C GLU A 11 6.87 -18.30 3.38
N TYR A 12 7.20 -17.10 2.89
CA TYR A 12 8.10 -16.18 3.57
C TYR A 12 7.63 -15.87 5.00
N TRP A 13 6.35 -15.53 5.20
CA TRP A 13 5.84 -15.22 6.53
C TRP A 13 5.64 -16.45 7.41
N ARG A 14 5.36 -17.62 6.83
CA ARG A 14 5.39 -18.90 7.55
C ARG A 14 6.77 -19.14 8.14
N ASP A 15 7.81 -18.99 7.33
CA ASP A 15 9.19 -19.29 7.69
C ASP A 15 9.79 -18.22 8.61
N MET A 16 9.35 -16.96 8.50
CA MET A 16 9.79 -15.86 9.38
C MET A 16 9.22 -15.99 10.80
N PHE A 17 8.00 -16.53 10.96
CA PHE A 17 7.34 -16.69 12.27
C PHE A 17 6.84 -18.13 12.49
N PRO A 18 7.75 -19.12 12.57
CA PRO A 18 7.37 -20.54 12.62
C PRO A 18 6.55 -20.89 13.85
N HIS A 19 6.73 -20.19 14.97
CA HIS A 19 5.94 -20.42 16.20
C HIS A 19 4.48 -19.95 16.10
N LEU A 20 4.19 -19.00 15.21
CA LEU A 20 2.83 -18.52 14.96
C LEU A 20 2.18 -19.29 13.81
N ASN A 21 2.98 -19.68 12.81
CA ASN A 21 2.47 -20.02 11.48
C ASN A 21 2.75 -21.47 11.06
N ASN A 22 3.60 -22.23 11.76
CA ASN A 22 3.78 -23.66 11.51
C ASN A 22 2.70 -24.49 12.23
N VAL A 23 1.45 -24.14 11.96
CA VAL A 23 0.25 -24.78 12.49
C VAL A 23 -0.72 -25.02 11.33
N SER A 24 -1.58 -26.02 11.45
CA SER A 24 -2.67 -26.20 10.49
C SER A 24 -3.60 -24.99 10.50
N TYR A 25 -4.15 -24.65 9.33
CA TYR A 25 -5.16 -23.61 9.23
C TYR A 25 -6.33 -23.89 10.17
N ASP A 26 -6.74 -22.87 10.92
CA ASP A 26 -7.85 -22.90 11.85
C ASP A 26 -8.58 -21.55 11.77
N PRO A 27 -9.85 -21.52 11.31
CA PRO A 27 -10.61 -20.28 11.16
C PRO A 27 -10.86 -19.56 12.50
N GLN A 28 -10.69 -20.22 13.64
CA GLN A 28 -10.75 -19.58 14.96
C GLN A 28 -9.44 -18.86 15.32
N LYS A 29 -8.32 -19.27 14.72
CA LYS A 29 -6.99 -18.70 14.98
C LYS A 29 -6.56 -17.70 13.92
N PHE A 30 -7.07 -17.78 12.70
CA PHE A 30 -6.66 -16.88 11.61
C PHE A 30 -7.86 -16.17 11.02
N LYS A 31 -7.94 -14.86 11.27
CA LYS A 31 -8.95 -14.01 10.66
C LYS A 31 -8.46 -13.57 9.28
N ILE A 32 -9.23 -13.88 8.25
CA ILE A 32 -8.97 -13.46 6.88
C ILE A 32 -9.97 -12.37 6.54
N GLU A 33 -9.54 -11.33 5.83
CA GLU A 33 -10.48 -10.35 5.29
C GLU A 33 -9.91 -9.74 4.00
N PHE A 34 -10.76 -9.62 2.99
CA PHE A 34 -10.38 -9.11 1.68
C PHE A 34 -11.52 -8.32 1.05
N THR A 35 -11.19 -7.44 0.11
CA THR A 35 -12.22 -6.64 -0.58
C THR A 35 -13.03 -7.47 -1.57
N VAL A 36 -14.19 -6.98 -1.99
CA VAL A 36 -15.07 -7.61 -3.01
C VAL A 36 -14.46 -7.76 -4.41
N LYS A 37 -13.17 -7.46 -4.61
CA LYS A 37 -12.50 -7.62 -5.91
C LYS A 37 -11.92 -9.03 -6.02
N ASN A 38 -12.22 -9.70 -7.14
CA ASN A 38 -11.70 -11.05 -7.43
C ASN A 38 -10.19 -11.17 -7.15
N ARG A 39 -9.39 -10.23 -7.67
CA ARG A 39 -7.93 -10.22 -7.43
C ARG A 39 -7.51 -10.24 -5.96
N THR A 40 -8.26 -9.60 -5.04
CA THR A 40 -7.89 -9.63 -3.61
C THR A 40 -8.28 -10.95 -2.95
N GLY A 41 -9.36 -11.58 -3.40
CA GLY A 41 -9.70 -12.95 -3.00
C GLY A 41 -8.70 -13.97 -3.53
N GLN A 42 -8.23 -13.81 -4.77
CA GLN A 42 -7.16 -14.66 -5.33
C GLN A 42 -5.83 -14.46 -4.60
N SER A 43 -5.46 -13.22 -4.27
CA SER A 43 -4.28 -12.96 -3.44
C SER A 43 -4.39 -13.65 -2.08
N ALA A 44 -5.55 -13.52 -1.40
CA ALA A 44 -5.80 -14.19 -0.13
C ALA A 44 -5.65 -15.72 -0.27
N TYR A 45 -6.30 -16.30 -1.28
CA TYR A 45 -6.24 -17.74 -1.53
C TYR A 45 -4.80 -18.24 -1.71
N HIS A 46 -4.03 -17.61 -2.60
CA HIS A 46 -2.66 -18.05 -2.90
C HIS A 46 -1.68 -17.77 -1.77
N PHE A 47 -1.85 -16.68 -1.03
CA PHE A 47 -1.10 -16.43 0.20
C PHE A 47 -1.33 -17.52 1.25
N LEU A 48 -2.59 -17.87 1.51
CA LEU A 48 -2.93 -18.89 2.50
C LEU A 48 -2.42 -20.28 2.09
N ARG A 49 -2.40 -20.59 0.78
CA ARG A 49 -1.75 -21.80 0.26
C ARG A 49 -0.26 -21.87 0.57
N GLY A 50 0.48 -20.79 0.33
CA GLY A 50 1.89 -20.74 0.69
C GLY A 50 2.10 -20.83 2.20
N MET A 51 1.25 -20.14 2.95
CA MET A 51 1.37 -20.04 4.41
C MET A 51 1.02 -21.35 5.15
N PHE A 52 -0.01 -22.07 4.74
CA PHE A 52 -0.51 -23.26 5.44
C PHE A 52 -0.27 -24.57 4.69
N GLY A 53 0.33 -24.50 3.49
CA GLY A 53 0.60 -25.65 2.63
C GLY A 53 -0.58 -26.00 1.73
N ASP A 54 -0.30 -26.68 0.62
CA ASP A 54 -1.31 -27.08 -0.37
C ASP A 54 -2.32 -28.09 0.19
N ASP A 55 -1.94 -28.92 1.17
CA ASP A 55 -2.86 -29.85 1.83
C ASP A 55 -3.97 -29.13 2.61
N ALA A 56 -3.75 -27.87 3.01
CA ALA A 56 -4.75 -27.07 3.71
C ALA A 56 -5.84 -26.50 2.78
N ILE A 57 -5.68 -26.58 1.45
CA ILE A 57 -6.62 -26.00 0.46
C ILE A 57 -8.07 -26.44 0.70
N GLY A 58 -8.29 -27.72 1.04
CA GLY A 58 -9.62 -28.25 1.29
C GLY A 58 -10.28 -27.73 2.58
N THR A 59 -9.50 -27.09 3.45
CA THR A 59 -9.93 -26.55 4.75
C THR A 59 -9.93 -25.03 4.80
N ILE A 60 -9.32 -24.35 3.81
CA ILE A 60 -9.30 -22.89 3.73
C ILE A 60 -10.67 -22.41 3.28
N GLU A 61 -11.48 -22.01 4.26
CA GLU A 61 -12.74 -21.32 4.04
C GLU A 61 -12.50 -19.81 4.00
N LEU A 62 -12.55 -19.24 2.79
CA LEU A 62 -12.50 -17.79 2.65
C LEU A 62 -13.84 -17.19 3.08
N PRO A 63 -13.84 -16.12 3.89
CA PRO A 63 -15.08 -15.45 4.25
C PRO A 63 -15.70 -14.75 3.05
N GLU A 64 -17.02 -14.56 3.09
CA GLU A 64 -17.74 -13.74 2.11
C GLU A 64 -17.28 -12.27 2.20
N PRO A 65 -16.76 -11.68 1.11
CA PRO A 65 -16.33 -10.29 1.13
C PRO A 65 -17.56 -9.37 1.14
N TYR A 66 -17.47 -8.25 1.85
CA TYR A 66 -18.56 -7.28 1.98
C TYR A 66 -18.14 -5.86 1.57
N SER A 67 -19.15 -5.04 1.28
CA SER A 67 -19.00 -3.61 0.96
C SER A 67 -20.20 -2.86 1.55
N PRO A 68 -20.00 -1.73 2.27
CA PRO A 68 -18.72 -1.04 2.50
C PRO A 68 -17.82 -1.77 3.51
N ASN A 69 -16.53 -1.81 3.22
CA ASN A 69 -15.51 -2.31 4.15
C ASN A 69 -14.71 -1.12 4.69
N PHE A 70 -15.00 -0.71 5.93
CA PHE A 70 -14.37 0.45 6.55
C PHE A 70 -12.95 0.17 7.08
N ILE A 71 -12.53 -1.09 7.21
CA ILE A 71 -11.16 -1.44 7.61
C ILE A 71 -10.22 -1.37 6.41
N LEU A 72 -10.62 -1.95 5.28
CA LEU A 72 -9.80 -2.10 4.08
C LEU A 72 -9.99 -0.99 3.06
N ARG A 73 -11.12 -0.27 3.10
CA ARG A 73 -11.55 0.57 1.98
C ARG A 73 -12.46 1.74 2.35
N ALA A 74 -12.34 2.30 3.56
CA ALA A 74 -13.16 3.42 4.02
C ALA A 74 -13.21 4.60 3.04
N TYR A 75 -12.10 4.93 2.38
CA TYR A 75 -12.03 6.02 1.39
C TYR A 75 -13.04 5.89 0.25
N LYS A 76 -13.47 4.67 -0.13
CA LYS A 76 -14.51 4.48 -1.16
C LYS A 76 -15.91 4.79 -0.70
N SER A 77 -16.14 4.81 0.60
CA SER A 77 -17.40 5.19 1.22
C SER A 77 -17.37 6.64 1.71
N CYS A 78 -16.34 7.41 1.38
CA CYS A 78 -16.08 8.74 1.90
C CYS A 78 -16.49 9.83 0.88
N PRO A 79 -17.68 10.47 1.01
CA PRO A 79 -18.16 11.45 0.03
C PRO A 79 -17.20 12.62 -0.17
N ARG A 80 -16.64 13.14 0.93
CA ARG A 80 -15.62 14.19 0.88
C ARG A 80 -14.41 13.80 0.06
N TRP A 81 -13.83 12.62 0.28
CA TRP A 81 -12.68 12.14 -0.49
C TRP A 81 -13.02 11.92 -1.97
N LEU A 82 -14.20 11.36 -2.25
CA LEU A 82 -14.68 11.16 -3.62
C LEU A 82 -14.85 12.49 -4.38
N LYS A 83 -15.21 13.57 -3.69
CA LYS A 83 -15.41 14.90 -4.25
C LYS A 83 -14.11 15.70 -4.37
N GLU A 84 -13.33 15.74 -3.29
CA GLU A 84 -12.18 16.65 -3.15
C GLU A 84 -10.88 16.05 -3.69
N VAL A 85 -10.76 14.72 -3.75
CA VAL A 85 -9.50 14.04 -4.07
C VAL A 85 -9.63 13.10 -5.27
N TYR A 86 -10.57 12.15 -5.24
CA TYR A 86 -10.62 11.08 -6.23
C TYR A 86 -10.72 11.60 -7.67
N LYS A 87 -9.67 11.37 -8.45
CA LYS A 87 -9.57 11.85 -9.84
C LYS A 87 -9.88 13.34 -10.01
N ASN A 88 -9.56 14.16 -9.02
CA ASN A 88 -9.81 15.60 -9.05
C ASN A 88 -8.69 16.33 -9.81
N GLU A 89 -9.05 17.23 -10.73
CA GLU A 89 -8.08 17.96 -11.57
C GLU A 89 -7.21 18.95 -10.78
N GLU A 90 -7.76 19.57 -9.74
CA GLU A 90 -7.08 20.61 -8.96
C GLU A 90 -6.29 20.04 -7.77
N THR A 91 -6.76 18.92 -7.19
CA THR A 91 -6.09 18.29 -6.05
C THR A 91 -5.17 17.15 -6.47
N THR A 92 -5.63 16.25 -7.35
CA THR A 92 -4.92 15.00 -7.67
C THR A 92 -4.05 15.14 -8.91
N TYR A 93 -4.57 15.72 -9.98
CA TYR A 93 -3.87 15.76 -11.26
C TYR A 93 -3.11 17.04 -11.52
N LYS A 94 -3.27 18.09 -10.70
CA LYS A 94 -2.65 19.41 -10.94
C LYS A 94 -1.14 19.33 -11.15
N GLU A 95 -0.40 18.79 -10.18
CA GLU A 95 1.06 18.71 -10.29
C GLU A 95 1.48 17.78 -11.42
N ARG A 96 0.81 16.63 -11.58
CA ARG A 96 1.11 15.72 -12.71
C ARG A 96 0.90 16.42 -14.06
N ARG A 97 -0.21 17.14 -14.25
CA ARG A 97 -0.55 17.88 -15.47
C ARG A 97 0.48 18.98 -15.77
N LEU A 98 0.86 19.75 -14.76
CA LEU A 98 1.91 20.78 -14.91
C LEU A 98 3.26 20.14 -15.24
N PHE A 99 3.58 18.97 -14.66
CA PHE A 99 4.81 18.25 -14.96
C PHE A 99 4.83 17.75 -16.40
N THR A 100 3.71 17.20 -16.89
CA THR A 100 3.54 16.79 -18.30
C THR A 100 3.79 17.94 -19.27
N GLN A 101 3.46 19.18 -18.88
CA GLN A 101 3.68 20.39 -19.69
C GLN A 101 5.12 20.93 -19.58
N GLY A 102 5.87 20.49 -18.57
CA GLY A 102 7.23 20.95 -18.29
C GLY A 102 8.28 20.42 -19.26
N GLU A 103 9.41 21.12 -19.32
CA GLU A 103 10.52 20.82 -20.23
C GLU A 103 11.08 19.40 -20.05
N ILE A 104 11.16 18.91 -18.82
CA ILE A 104 11.71 17.58 -18.50
C ILE A 104 10.86 16.47 -19.13
N PHE A 105 9.54 16.52 -18.95
CA PHE A 105 8.63 15.53 -19.52
C PHE A 105 8.57 15.65 -21.04
N GLN A 106 8.48 16.88 -21.57
CA GLN A 106 8.48 17.11 -23.02
C GLN A 106 9.77 16.62 -23.67
N SER A 107 10.93 16.85 -23.06
CA SER A 107 12.22 16.35 -23.57
C SER A 107 12.26 14.82 -23.59
N THR A 108 11.75 14.17 -22.53
CA THR A 108 11.62 12.71 -22.45
C THR A 108 10.71 12.16 -23.55
N LEU A 109 9.56 12.81 -23.77
CA LEU A 109 8.62 12.48 -24.84
C LEU A 109 9.27 12.53 -26.22
N HIS A 110 10.00 13.60 -26.53
CA HIS A 110 10.74 13.74 -27.79
C HIS A 110 11.85 12.69 -27.93
N ALA A 111 12.60 12.43 -26.86
CA ALA A 111 13.71 11.49 -26.86
C ALA A 111 13.23 10.04 -27.11
N VAL A 112 12.18 9.61 -26.41
CA VAL A 112 11.57 8.28 -26.59
C VAL A 112 10.96 8.15 -28.00
N SER A 113 10.24 9.17 -28.47
CA SER A 113 9.65 9.18 -29.82
C SER A 113 10.72 9.04 -30.91
N SER A 114 11.85 9.74 -30.73
CA SER A 114 12.98 9.69 -31.68
C SER A 114 13.64 8.32 -31.70
N ARG A 115 13.84 7.68 -30.54
CA ARG A 115 14.41 6.31 -30.46
C ARG A 115 13.49 5.27 -31.09
N LEU A 116 12.17 5.49 -31.06
CA LEU A 116 11.18 4.67 -31.75
C LEU A 116 11.09 4.94 -33.26
N GLY A 117 11.75 5.98 -33.76
CA GLY A 117 11.75 6.33 -35.19
C GLY A 117 10.51 7.11 -35.66
N PHE A 118 9.73 7.70 -34.75
CA PHE A 118 8.59 8.54 -35.15
C PHE A 118 9.06 9.91 -35.66
N MET A 119 8.48 10.36 -36.78
CA MET A 119 8.76 11.68 -37.38
C MET A 119 8.11 12.84 -36.62
N HIS A 120 7.03 12.54 -35.88
CA HIS A 120 6.35 13.47 -34.99
C HIS A 120 6.37 12.92 -33.57
N PRO A 121 6.49 13.78 -32.54
CA PRO A 121 6.45 13.31 -31.17
C PRO A 121 5.15 12.58 -30.87
N LEU A 122 5.26 11.50 -30.09
CA LEU A 122 4.12 10.85 -29.45
C LEU A 122 3.34 11.87 -28.62
N THR A 123 2.07 11.59 -28.37
CA THR A 123 1.31 12.28 -27.31
C THR A 123 1.73 11.76 -25.93
N PRO A 124 1.55 12.55 -24.85
CA PRO A 124 1.79 12.06 -23.49
C PRO A 124 1.05 10.76 -23.16
N ARG A 125 -0.19 10.61 -23.66
CA ARG A 125 -1.00 9.40 -23.47
C ARG A 125 -0.40 8.18 -24.16
N GLU A 126 0.17 8.34 -25.36
CA GLU A 126 0.83 7.24 -26.06
C GLU A 126 2.13 6.85 -25.34
N LEU A 127 2.93 7.82 -24.88
CA LEU A 127 4.12 7.52 -24.07
C LEU A 127 3.77 6.77 -22.79
N GLU A 128 2.71 7.21 -22.08
CA GLU A 128 2.18 6.51 -20.92
C GLU A 128 1.74 5.07 -21.25
N ALA A 129 1.07 4.86 -22.39
CA ALA A 129 0.64 3.53 -22.79
C ALA A 129 1.82 2.58 -23.06
N ILE A 130 2.88 3.07 -23.72
CA ILE A 130 4.11 2.29 -23.95
C ILE A 130 4.80 1.97 -22.62
N TYR A 131 4.87 2.96 -21.71
CA TYR A 131 5.43 2.78 -20.37
C TYR A 131 4.64 1.77 -19.52
N ASP A 132 3.31 1.83 -19.56
CA ASP A 132 2.44 0.90 -18.85
C ASP A 132 2.55 -0.52 -19.43
N GLU A 133 2.60 -0.67 -20.76
CA GLU A 133 2.79 -1.97 -21.40
C GLU A 133 4.14 -2.59 -21.01
N CYS A 134 5.22 -1.80 -21.00
CA CYS A 134 6.52 -2.23 -20.45
C CYS A 134 6.38 -2.80 -19.03
N ARG A 135 5.71 -2.06 -18.12
CA ARG A 135 5.55 -2.49 -16.73
C ARG A 135 4.70 -3.75 -16.59
N TYR A 136 3.61 -3.87 -17.33
CA TYR A 136 2.75 -5.04 -17.29
C TYR A 136 3.41 -6.26 -17.93
N GLU A 137 4.12 -6.09 -19.05
CA GLU A 137 4.84 -7.17 -19.72
C GLU A 137 5.96 -7.72 -18.81
N MET A 138 6.72 -6.84 -18.15
CA MET A 138 7.75 -7.24 -17.18
C MET A 138 7.15 -7.92 -15.94
N ALA A 139 5.97 -7.49 -15.48
CA ALA A 139 5.28 -8.17 -14.37
C ALA A 139 4.74 -9.56 -14.78
N TRP A 140 4.34 -9.71 -16.04
CA TRP A 140 3.81 -10.96 -16.58
C TRP A 140 4.93 -11.97 -16.90
N TRP A 141 6.04 -11.51 -17.47
CA TRP A 141 7.22 -12.30 -17.84
C TRP A 141 8.52 -11.73 -17.24
N PRO A 142 8.73 -11.86 -15.91
CA PRO A 142 9.85 -11.20 -15.21
C PRO A 142 11.25 -11.70 -15.59
N LYS A 143 11.35 -12.80 -16.35
CA LYS A 143 12.62 -13.38 -16.83
C LYS A 143 12.94 -13.00 -18.28
N GLN A 144 12.08 -12.22 -18.93
CA GLN A 144 12.24 -11.81 -20.33
C GLN A 144 12.43 -10.30 -20.42
N GLU A 145 13.19 -9.86 -21.40
CA GLU A 145 13.25 -8.44 -21.75
C GLU A 145 11.98 -8.05 -22.50
N SER A 146 11.35 -6.98 -22.05
CA SER A 146 10.16 -6.41 -22.70
C SER A 146 10.58 -5.49 -23.84
N ALA A 147 10.07 -5.75 -25.04
CA ALA A 147 10.29 -4.89 -26.20
C ALA A 147 9.73 -3.48 -25.98
N TRP A 148 8.68 -3.35 -25.16
CA TRP A 148 8.07 -2.08 -24.78
C TRP A 148 8.96 -1.25 -23.84
N CYS A 149 9.89 -1.88 -23.12
CA CYS A 149 10.84 -1.18 -22.25
C CYS A 149 12.06 -0.63 -23.02
N MET A 150 12.41 -1.23 -24.16
CA MET A 150 13.60 -0.87 -24.96
C MET A 150 13.73 0.62 -25.35
N PRO A 151 12.63 1.37 -25.60
CA PRO A 151 12.71 2.78 -25.93
C PRO A 151 13.14 3.70 -24.79
N PHE A 152 13.15 3.21 -23.54
CA PHE A 152 13.42 4.03 -22.36
C PHE A 152 14.85 3.82 -21.86
N THR A 153 15.52 4.91 -21.54
CA THR A 153 16.74 4.91 -20.73
C THR A 153 16.38 4.93 -19.24
N SER A 154 17.35 4.70 -18.36
CA SER A 154 17.15 4.84 -16.91
C SER A 154 16.62 6.22 -16.52
N TYR A 155 17.09 7.29 -17.18
CA TYR A 155 16.59 8.64 -16.93
C TYR A 155 15.13 8.80 -17.35
N ASP A 156 14.74 8.26 -18.51
CA ASP A 156 13.35 8.32 -18.95
C ASP A 156 12.42 7.57 -17.98
N PHE A 157 12.89 6.44 -17.44
CA PHE A 157 12.16 5.71 -16.40
C PHE A 157 12.00 6.52 -15.11
N GLU A 158 13.03 7.23 -14.66
CA GLU A 158 12.92 8.13 -13.50
C GLU A 158 11.88 9.24 -13.73
N VAL A 159 11.85 9.83 -14.94
CA VAL A 159 10.86 10.85 -15.31
C VAL A 159 9.45 10.27 -15.34
N MET A 160 9.26 9.09 -15.93
CA MET A 160 7.96 8.42 -15.98
C MET A 160 7.48 7.96 -14.60
N GLU A 161 8.38 7.48 -13.75
CA GLU A 161 8.10 7.15 -12.36
C GLU A 161 7.66 8.41 -11.60
N TYR A 162 8.40 9.52 -11.71
CA TYR A 162 8.02 10.77 -11.05
C TYR A 162 6.65 11.29 -11.50
N HIS A 163 6.36 11.17 -12.79
CA HIS A 163 5.04 11.49 -13.33
C HIS A 163 3.91 10.62 -12.73
N GLN A 164 4.14 9.32 -12.49
CA GLN A 164 3.17 8.47 -11.77
C GLN A 164 3.11 8.82 -10.28
N ASP A 165 4.26 9.12 -9.67
CA ASP A 165 4.35 9.48 -8.27
C ASP A 165 3.48 10.69 -7.95
N LEU A 166 3.51 11.72 -8.78
CA LEU A 166 2.66 12.90 -8.61
C LEU A 166 1.17 12.55 -8.55
N LYS A 167 0.69 11.55 -9.29
CA LYS A 167 -0.71 11.11 -9.16
C LYS A 167 -0.95 10.37 -7.85
N TYR A 168 -0.17 9.33 -7.56
CA TYR A 168 -0.41 8.47 -6.40
C TYR A 168 -0.14 9.19 -5.07
N TYR A 169 0.82 10.12 -5.05
CA TYR A 169 1.16 10.93 -3.89
C TYR A 169 -0.02 11.80 -3.46
N TYR A 170 -0.66 12.48 -4.41
CA TYR A 170 -1.79 13.37 -4.15
C TYR A 170 -3.12 12.63 -3.98
N GLU A 171 -3.38 11.56 -4.73
CA GLU A 171 -4.64 10.82 -4.62
C GLU A 171 -4.70 9.92 -3.37
N ASP A 172 -3.55 9.34 -2.98
CA ASP A 172 -3.53 8.20 -2.05
C ASP A 172 -2.54 8.32 -0.89
N SER A 173 -1.65 9.31 -0.87
CA SER A 173 -0.65 9.46 0.18
C SER A 173 -0.59 10.90 0.74
N TYR A 174 0.61 11.43 0.97
CA TYR A 174 0.84 12.69 1.68
C TYR A 174 0.40 13.96 0.96
N GLY A 175 -0.03 13.91 -0.30
CA GLY A 175 -0.46 15.12 -1.01
C GLY A 175 -1.79 15.70 -0.50
N THR A 176 -2.55 14.97 0.32
CA THR A 176 -3.71 15.53 1.04
C THR A 176 -3.90 14.84 2.40
N PRO A 177 -4.08 15.58 3.52
CA PRO A 177 -4.28 14.98 4.86
C PRO A 177 -5.41 13.95 4.92
N LEU A 178 -6.52 14.22 4.23
CA LEU A 178 -7.70 13.35 4.13
C LEU A 178 -7.37 11.91 3.72
N ASN A 179 -6.32 11.71 2.90
CA ASN A 179 -5.90 10.38 2.49
C ASN A 179 -5.54 9.52 3.70
N SER A 180 -4.67 10.04 4.57
CA SER A 180 -4.23 9.33 5.77
C SER A 180 -5.35 9.19 6.82
N GLU A 181 -6.22 10.19 6.94
CA GLU A 181 -7.34 10.19 7.90
C GLU A 181 -8.32 9.05 7.62
N THR A 182 -8.58 8.74 6.35
CA THR A 182 -9.48 7.63 5.99
C THR A 182 -8.94 6.23 6.34
N ALA A 183 -7.66 6.08 6.68
CA ALA A 183 -7.07 4.82 7.13
C ALA A 183 -7.20 4.58 8.65
N CYS A 184 -7.82 5.49 9.39
CA CYS A 184 -7.86 5.40 10.85
C CYS A 184 -8.49 4.10 11.38
N ARG A 185 -9.53 3.57 10.71
CA ARG A 185 -10.19 2.32 11.12
C ARG A 185 -9.30 1.09 10.99
N THR A 186 -8.35 1.08 10.06
CA THR A 186 -7.34 -0.01 9.95
C THR A 186 -6.48 -0.06 11.22
N TYR A 187 -6.04 1.10 11.72
CA TYR A 187 -5.26 1.19 12.95
C TYR A 187 -6.11 0.97 14.22
N ASN A 188 -7.42 1.24 14.17
CA ASN A 188 -8.32 0.90 15.28
C ASN A 188 -8.46 -0.61 15.46
N ASP A 189 -8.52 -1.37 14.36
CA ASP A 189 -8.53 -2.82 14.41
C ASP A 189 -7.21 -3.35 14.99
N LEU A 190 -6.07 -2.86 14.48
CA LEU A 190 -4.74 -3.18 15.03
C LEU A 190 -4.64 -2.88 16.53
N TYR A 191 -5.07 -1.69 16.96
CA TYR A 191 -5.06 -1.27 18.35
C TYR A 191 -5.92 -2.19 19.22
N SER A 192 -7.14 -2.48 18.78
CA SER A 192 -8.07 -3.35 19.51
C SER A 192 -7.51 -4.78 19.63
N HIS A 193 -6.93 -5.29 18.54
CA HIS A 193 -6.33 -6.61 18.53
C HIS A 193 -5.17 -6.72 19.53
N PHE A 194 -4.19 -5.79 19.48
CA PHE A 194 -3.05 -5.81 20.39
C PHE A 194 -3.43 -5.51 21.84
N ARG A 195 -4.25 -4.48 22.08
CA ARG A 195 -4.69 -4.11 23.44
C ARG A 195 -5.35 -5.29 24.13
N THR A 196 -6.28 -5.94 23.44
CA THR A 196 -7.03 -7.03 24.05
C THR A 196 -6.15 -8.28 24.22
N THR A 197 -5.19 -8.53 23.31
CA THR A 197 -4.18 -9.61 23.44
C THR A 197 -3.34 -9.43 24.69
N ILE A 198 -2.89 -8.20 24.95
CA ILE A 198 -2.10 -7.85 26.13
C ILE A 198 -2.90 -8.01 27.43
N SER A 199 -4.19 -7.66 27.42
CA SER A 199 -5.05 -7.76 28.61
C SER A 199 -5.62 -9.15 28.87
N GLN A 200 -5.40 -10.12 27.97
CA GLN A 200 -5.89 -11.50 28.08
C GLN A 200 -7.41 -11.61 28.26
N GLU A 201 -8.17 -10.63 27.77
CA GLU A 201 -9.62 -10.53 28.00
C GLU A 201 -10.45 -11.63 27.31
N GLU A 202 -10.00 -12.18 26.17
CA GLU A 202 -10.77 -13.15 25.34
C GLU A 202 -9.85 -14.05 24.49
N ALA A 203 -10.38 -15.16 23.97
CA ALA A 203 -9.71 -15.95 22.92
C ALA A 203 -9.61 -15.11 21.63
N LYS A 204 -8.44 -15.11 20.97
CA LYS A 204 -8.14 -14.21 19.85
C LYS A 204 -7.53 -14.94 18.67
N PRO A 205 -7.72 -14.40 17.45
CA PRO A 205 -6.94 -14.87 16.32
C PRO A 205 -5.46 -14.65 16.62
N GLN A 206 -4.64 -15.65 16.33
CA GLN A 206 -3.18 -15.55 16.35
C GLN A 206 -2.65 -14.67 15.22
N GLY A 207 -3.39 -14.59 14.11
CA GLY A 207 -3.06 -13.75 12.96
C GLY A 207 -4.30 -13.17 12.28
N ILE A 208 -4.17 -11.94 11.78
CA ILE A 208 -5.17 -11.27 10.98
C ILE A 208 -4.53 -10.89 9.64
N PHE A 209 -5.10 -11.37 8.53
CA PHE A 209 -4.57 -11.14 7.19
C PHE A 209 -5.53 -10.34 6.33
N TYR A 210 -5.04 -9.22 5.83
CA TYR A 210 -5.81 -8.22 5.08
C TYR A 210 -5.34 -8.11 3.64
N PHE A 211 -6.26 -8.33 2.68
CA PHE A 211 -5.95 -8.22 1.26
C PHE A 211 -6.77 -7.10 0.60
N ALA A 212 -6.08 -6.04 0.21
CA ALA A 212 -6.69 -4.80 -0.25
C ALA A 212 -6.07 -4.27 -1.56
N HIS A 213 -5.91 -2.96 -1.67
CA HIS A 213 -5.39 -2.30 -2.87
C HIS A 213 -4.19 -1.42 -2.51
N ASP A 214 -3.40 -1.06 -3.52
CA ASP A 214 -2.38 -0.02 -3.49
C ASP A 214 -2.81 1.20 -2.67
N LYS A 215 -3.99 1.75 -2.93
CA LYS A 215 -4.56 2.90 -2.22
C LYS A 215 -4.69 2.70 -0.71
N THR A 216 -5.01 1.47 -0.29
CA THR A 216 -5.13 1.15 1.13
C THR A 216 -3.74 1.15 1.77
N ILE A 217 -2.75 0.51 1.14
CA ILE A 217 -1.37 0.50 1.62
C ILE A 217 -0.81 1.92 1.70
N LEU A 218 -0.95 2.73 0.64
CA LEU A 218 -0.45 4.10 0.61
C LEU A 218 -1.03 4.99 1.72
N LYS A 219 -2.33 4.86 2.02
CA LYS A 219 -3.01 5.61 3.08
C LYS A 219 -2.58 5.11 4.47
N VAL A 220 -2.40 3.80 4.64
CA VAL A 220 -1.90 3.17 5.87
C VAL A 220 -0.47 3.64 6.16
N LEU A 221 0.44 3.59 5.18
CA LEU A 221 1.82 4.09 5.31
C LEU A 221 1.85 5.59 5.65
N ALA A 222 1.02 6.39 4.95
CA ALA A 222 0.94 7.82 5.18
C ALA A 222 0.54 8.16 6.62
N ARG A 223 -0.42 7.43 7.19
CA ARG A 223 -0.95 7.66 8.54
C ARG A 223 0.08 7.46 9.65
N ILE A 224 1.01 6.51 9.51
CA ILE A 224 2.11 6.27 10.47
C ILE A 224 3.40 7.04 10.15
N GLY A 225 3.39 7.89 9.12
CA GLY A 225 4.56 8.71 8.78
C GLY A 225 5.66 7.96 8.02
N LEU A 226 5.40 6.76 7.49
CA LEU A 226 6.41 6.03 6.72
C LEU A 226 6.65 6.62 5.33
N PHE A 227 7.94 6.84 5.00
CA PHE A 227 8.39 7.39 3.73
C PHE A 227 7.85 8.81 3.46
N ARG A 228 7.57 9.60 4.51
CA ARG A 228 7.22 11.01 4.35
C ARG A 228 8.41 11.77 3.75
N PRO A 229 8.25 12.43 2.59
CA PRO A 229 9.32 13.25 2.03
C PRO A 229 9.48 14.54 2.86
N SER A 230 10.70 15.10 2.88
CA SER A 230 10.99 16.37 3.58
C SER A 230 10.28 17.57 2.95
N GLU A 231 9.96 17.49 1.66
CA GLU A 231 9.17 18.46 0.92
C GLU A 231 8.14 17.74 0.03
N HIS A 232 7.04 18.41 -0.30
CA HIS A 232 6.06 17.85 -1.23
C HIS A 232 6.68 17.65 -2.63
N LEU A 233 6.32 16.54 -3.27
CA LEU A 233 6.56 16.32 -4.69
C LEU A 233 5.72 17.32 -5.49
N ARG A 234 6.35 18.04 -6.42
CA ARG A 234 5.73 19.07 -7.26
C ARG A 234 6.17 18.90 -8.71
N HIS A 235 5.48 19.56 -9.62
CA HIS A 235 5.86 19.58 -11.02
C HIS A 235 7.22 20.23 -11.30
N ASP A 236 7.72 21.07 -10.39
CA ASP A 236 8.90 21.91 -10.61
C ASP A 236 10.16 21.43 -9.87
N ASN A 237 10.09 20.33 -9.12
CA ASN A 237 11.21 19.88 -8.26
C ASN A 237 11.70 18.44 -8.54
N PHE A 238 11.56 17.94 -9.77
CA PHE A 238 12.05 16.60 -10.15
C PHE A 238 13.55 16.44 -9.87
N ALA A 239 14.36 17.47 -10.15
CA ALA A 239 15.82 17.40 -10.00
C ALA A 239 16.24 17.18 -8.53
N GLU A 240 15.57 17.87 -7.60
CA GLU A 240 15.74 17.73 -6.16
C GLU A 240 15.18 16.39 -5.66
N MET A 241 14.12 15.90 -6.32
CA MET A 241 13.39 14.69 -5.94
C MET A 241 13.89 13.39 -6.59
N ARG A 242 15.05 13.40 -7.26
CA ARG A 242 15.62 12.17 -7.87
C ARG A 242 15.91 11.08 -6.83
N ASN A 243 16.32 11.46 -5.61
CA ASN A 243 16.60 10.53 -4.49
C ASN A 243 15.50 10.54 -3.42
N ARG A 244 14.27 10.91 -3.79
CA ARG A 244 13.13 10.96 -2.86
C ARG A 244 12.87 9.61 -2.18
N VAL A 245 12.48 9.69 -0.91
CA VAL A 245 12.13 8.52 -0.08
C VAL A 245 10.77 7.93 -0.47
N TRP A 246 9.89 8.74 -1.06
CA TRP A 246 8.57 8.32 -1.53
C TRP A 246 8.60 8.09 -3.03
N ARG A 247 8.55 6.82 -3.45
CA ARG A 247 8.51 6.38 -4.87
C ARG A 247 7.42 5.33 -5.02
N SER A 248 6.45 5.51 -5.91
CA SER A 248 5.32 4.59 -6.07
C SER A 248 5.76 3.15 -6.37
N SER A 249 6.83 2.98 -7.14
CA SER A 249 7.48 1.69 -7.44
C SER A 249 8.03 0.97 -6.20
N PHE A 250 8.38 1.72 -5.15
CA PHE A 250 8.96 1.21 -3.92
C PHE A 250 7.91 1.09 -2.80
N VAL A 251 7.04 2.09 -2.64
CA VAL A 251 6.06 2.11 -1.54
C VAL A 251 4.80 1.30 -1.83
N SER A 252 4.51 1.00 -3.10
CA SER A 252 3.35 0.21 -3.50
C SER A 252 3.59 -0.60 -4.79
N PRO A 253 4.61 -1.48 -4.83
CA PRO A 253 4.73 -2.48 -5.89
C PRO A 253 3.55 -3.46 -5.89
N PHE A 254 3.51 -4.36 -6.88
CA PHE A 254 2.61 -5.52 -6.78
C PHE A 254 2.93 -6.32 -5.51
N SER A 255 1.90 -6.87 -4.88
CA SER A 255 2.01 -7.60 -3.62
C SER A 255 2.60 -6.83 -2.44
N ALA A 256 2.57 -5.49 -2.51
CA ALA A 256 3.05 -4.63 -1.43
C ALA A 256 2.39 -4.98 -0.09
N ASN A 257 3.19 -5.06 0.97
CA ASN A 257 2.77 -5.54 2.28
C ASN A 257 3.43 -4.79 3.44
N ILE A 258 2.64 -4.59 4.49
CA ILE A 258 3.08 -4.10 5.79
C ILE A 258 2.52 -5.01 6.88
N VAL A 259 3.37 -5.41 7.83
CA VAL A 259 3.04 -6.36 8.89
C VAL A 259 3.43 -5.78 10.24
N PHE A 260 2.54 -5.93 11.22
CA PHE A 260 2.80 -5.57 12.61
C PHE A 260 2.75 -6.84 13.45
N VAL A 261 3.81 -7.10 14.22
CA VAL A 261 3.94 -8.29 15.07
C VAL A 261 4.09 -7.87 16.52
N LEU A 262 3.22 -8.37 17.39
CA LEU A 262 3.28 -8.16 18.83
C LEU A 262 4.17 -9.22 19.49
N TYR A 263 5.22 -8.78 20.18
CA TYR A 263 6.16 -9.62 20.91
C TYR A 263 5.98 -9.44 22.42
N GLN A 264 6.00 -10.54 23.16
CA GLN A 264 6.15 -10.54 24.61
C GLN A 264 7.62 -10.75 24.99
N CYS A 265 8.26 -9.70 25.49
CA CYS A 265 9.65 -9.68 25.98
C CYS A 265 9.66 -9.69 27.51
N GLY A 266 9.52 -10.87 28.11
CA GLY A 266 9.34 -11.01 29.56
C GLY A 266 8.01 -10.39 30.01
N MET A 267 8.07 -9.34 30.84
CA MET A 267 6.89 -8.58 31.29
C MET A 267 6.56 -7.38 30.39
N GLN A 268 7.33 -7.14 29.33
CA GLN A 268 7.13 -6.01 28.42
C GLN A 268 6.59 -6.49 27.07
N PHE A 269 5.83 -5.63 26.40
CA PHE A 269 5.37 -5.87 25.04
C PHE A 269 6.06 -4.91 24.07
N LYS A 270 6.39 -5.42 22.88
CA LYS A 270 6.95 -4.65 21.77
C LYS A 270 6.20 -4.94 20.48
N VAL A 271 6.12 -3.96 19.58
CA VAL A 271 5.55 -4.13 18.25
C VAL A 271 6.66 -3.97 17.23
N GLY A 272 6.94 -5.03 16.49
CA GLY A 272 7.80 -4.96 15.31
C GLY A 272 6.97 -4.62 14.08
N THR A 273 7.44 -3.66 13.29
CA THR A 273 6.84 -3.29 11.99
C THR A 273 7.74 -3.79 10.88
N PHE A 274 7.16 -4.40 9.87
CA PHE A 274 7.87 -4.89 8.69
C PHE A 274 7.20 -4.34 7.44
N PHE A 275 8.00 -3.77 6.54
CA PHE A 275 7.54 -3.28 5.23
C PHE A 275 8.28 -4.07 4.16
N GLU A 276 7.55 -4.70 3.25
CA GLU A 276 8.11 -5.60 2.23
C GLU A 276 9.08 -6.65 2.83
N GLY A 277 8.69 -7.24 3.96
CA GLY A 277 9.48 -8.22 4.70
C GLY A 277 10.66 -7.66 5.51
N GLN A 278 11.01 -6.38 5.38
CA GLN A 278 12.14 -5.77 6.09
C GLN A 278 11.71 -5.10 7.41
N PRO A 279 12.42 -5.31 8.54
CA PRO A 279 12.18 -4.57 9.77
C PRO A 279 12.28 -3.07 9.51
N THR A 280 11.19 -2.35 9.78
CA THR A 280 11.05 -0.93 9.46
C THR A 280 10.75 -0.14 10.74
N PRO A 281 11.71 0.66 11.24
CA PRO A 281 11.49 1.51 12.41
C PRO A 281 10.38 2.54 12.17
N LEU A 282 9.73 2.97 13.25
CA LEU A 282 8.71 4.03 13.25
C LEU A 282 9.22 5.25 14.04
N PRO A 283 10.20 5.99 13.51
CA PRO A 283 10.94 7.01 14.28
C PRO A 283 10.07 8.19 14.75
N GLU A 284 8.94 8.46 14.08
CA GLU A 284 7.97 9.48 14.52
C GLU A 284 7.13 9.00 15.72
N LEU A 285 7.05 7.69 15.97
CA LEU A 285 6.14 7.09 16.95
C LEU A 285 6.85 6.44 18.14
N CYS A 286 8.07 5.95 17.97
CA CYS A 286 8.77 5.21 19.03
C CYS A 286 10.29 5.17 18.79
N THR A 287 11.03 4.77 19.83
CA THR A 287 12.47 4.55 19.72
C THR A 287 12.83 3.10 19.35
N GLY A 288 13.88 2.93 18.55
CA GLY A 288 14.40 1.61 18.15
C GLY A 288 13.68 0.95 16.97
N VAL A 289 14.09 -0.27 16.64
CA VAL A 289 13.54 -1.04 15.49
C VAL A 289 12.17 -1.64 15.79
N ALA A 290 11.93 -2.06 17.04
CA ALA A 290 10.64 -2.53 17.52
C ALA A 290 10.15 -1.60 18.63
N CYS A 291 8.98 -1.00 18.43
CA CYS A 291 8.40 -0.04 19.36
C CYS A 291 8.04 -0.70 20.68
N HIS A 292 8.37 -0.08 21.83
CA HIS A 292 7.74 -0.51 23.07
C HIS A 292 6.24 -0.20 23.00
N TRP A 293 5.40 -1.13 23.47
CA TRP A 293 3.96 -0.91 23.50
C TRP A 293 3.58 0.37 24.25
N LYS A 294 4.32 0.72 25.32
CA LYS A 294 4.11 1.95 26.09
C LYS A 294 4.34 3.24 25.29
N GLU A 295 5.18 3.21 24.25
CA GLU A 295 5.43 4.36 23.36
C GLU A 295 4.41 4.41 22.22
N LEU A 296 4.06 3.26 21.64
CA LEU A 296 3.14 3.17 20.50
C LEU A 296 1.66 3.29 20.90
N GLN A 297 1.29 2.78 22.07
CA GLN A 297 -0.10 2.71 22.53
C GLN A 297 -0.79 4.07 22.65
N PRO A 298 -0.14 5.15 23.15
CA PRO A 298 -0.73 6.49 23.16
C PRO A 298 -1.19 6.96 21.77
N TRP A 299 -0.33 6.80 20.75
CA TRP A 299 -0.68 7.18 19.38
C TRP A 299 -1.82 6.33 18.80
N LEU A 300 -1.79 5.01 19.02
CA LEU A 300 -2.88 4.12 18.61
C LEU A 300 -4.20 4.46 19.31
N HIS A 301 -4.14 4.84 20.59
CA HIS A 301 -5.32 5.23 21.35
C HIS A 301 -5.89 6.57 20.87
N GLU A 302 -5.05 7.56 20.61
CA GLU A 302 -5.46 8.84 20.03
C GLU A 302 -6.08 8.63 18.64
N ASN A 303 -5.46 7.80 17.79
CA ASN A 303 -6.04 7.41 16.50
C ASN A 303 -7.42 6.78 16.69
N TYR A 304 -7.59 5.90 17.69
CA TYR A 304 -8.87 5.29 18.00
C TYR A 304 -9.93 6.30 18.41
N GLN A 305 -9.59 7.25 19.29
CA GLN A 305 -10.52 8.27 19.79
C GLN A 305 -10.92 9.28 18.71
N THR A 306 -10.00 9.62 17.80
CA THR A 306 -10.20 10.65 16.76
C THR A 306 -10.73 10.09 15.44
N CYS A 307 -10.91 8.77 15.32
CA CYS A 307 -11.40 8.12 14.11
C CYS A 307 -12.92 8.22 13.94
N ASP A 308 -13.41 9.43 13.69
CA ASP A 308 -14.79 9.69 13.28
C ASP A 308 -14.88 9.79 11.74
N LEU A 309 -15.16 8.65 11.09
CA LEU A 309 -15.33 8.64 9.64
C LEU A 309 -16.52 9.48 9.17
N SER A 310 -17.57 9.66 9.98
CA SER A 310 -18.70 10.49 9.59
C SER A 310 -18.28 11.95 9.50
N GLN A 311 -17.52 12.43 10.49
CA GLN A 311 -16.96 13.78 10.49
C GLN A 311 -15.89 13.95 9.39
N ILE A 312 -14.90 13.03 9.32
CA ILE A 312 -13.80 13.08 8.34
C ILE A 312 -14.35 13.11 6.92
N CYS A 313 -15.36 12.28 6.63
CA CYS A 313 -15.92 12.11 5.29
C CYS A 313 -17.13 12.98 4.99
N MET A 314 -17.60 13.79 5.95
CA MET A 314 -18.84 14.55 5.86
C MET A 314 -20.00 13.64 5.41
N MET A 315 -20.10 12.46 6.02
CA MET A 315 -21.27 11.62 5.82
C MET A 315 -22.42 12.30 6.56
N HIS A 316 -23.32 12.93 5.81
CA HIS A 316 -24.57 13.40 6.39
C HIS A 316 -25.40 12.18 6.76
N ASP A 317 -26.03 12.21 7.93
CA ASP A 317 -27.06 11.25 8.32
C ASP A 317 -28.29 11.48 7.42
N GLU A 318 -28.23 11.00 6.18
CA GLU A 318 -29.42 10.79 5.37
C GLU A 318 -30.04 9.46 5.81
N LEU A 319 -30.75 9.52 6.95
CA LEU A 319 -31.78 8.55 7.33
C LEU A 319 -33.13 8.96 6.73
#